data_AF-A0A7L2NZM7-F1
#
_entry.id   AF-A0A7L2NZM7-F1
#
_cell.length_a   1.000
_cell.length_b   1.000
_cell.length_c   1.000
_cell.angle_alpha   90.00
_cell.angle_beta   90.00
_cell.angle_gamma   90.00
#
_symmetry.space_group_name_H-M   'P 1'
#
loop_
_entity.id
_entity.type
_entity.pdbx_description
1 polymer ?
#
loop_
_entity_poly.entity_id
_entity_poly.type
_entity_poly.pdbx_seq_one_letter_code
_entity_poly.pdbx_strand_id
1 'polypeptide(L)' 'QGARAALRERFLRLLGRARGRPVRFCLWSGIRVDAEFGAADVESGNFQVQS' A
#
# COMPACT_ATOMS: atom_id res chain seq x y z
N GLN A 1 14.50 20.25 2.71
CA GLN A 1 13.89 19.11 3.46
C GLN A 1 12.37 18.95 3.22
N GLY A 2 11.61 19.98 2.79
CA GLY A 2 10.15 19.90 2.61
C GLY A 2 9.63 18.94 1.52
N ALA A 3 10.36 18.72 0.42
CA ALA A 3 9.90 17.84 -0.66
C ALA A 3 9.70 16.38 -0.22
N ARG A 4 10.60 15.85 0.62
CA ARG A 4 10.51 14.49 1.17
C ARG A 4 9.34 14.36 2.14
N ALA A 5 9.10 15.38 2.97
CA ALA A 5 7.96 15.42 3.89
C ALA A 5 6.64 15.43 3.11
N ALA A 6 6.50 16.28 2.09
CA ALA A 6 5.31 16.35 1.25
C ALA A 6 5.02 15.03 0.52
N LEU A 7 6.06 14.35 0.01
CA LEU A 7 5.91 13.03 -0.60
C LEU A 7 5.45 11.98 0.42
N ARG A 8 6.04 11.99 1.63
CA ARG A 8 5.67 11.07 2.71
C ARG A 8 4.22 11.27 3.14
N GLU A 9 3.78 12.51 3.33
CA GLU A 9 2.39 12.80 3.68
C GLU A 9 1.42 12.31 2.61
N ARG A 10 1.70 12.60 1.33
CA ARG A 10 0.87 12.14 0.22
C ARG A 10 0.82 10.61 0.15
N PHE A 11 1.95 9.94 0.34
CA PHE A 11 2.03 8.48 0.38
C PHE A 11 1.16 7.89 1.51
N LEU A 12 1.27 8.42 2.73
CA LEU A 12 0.47 7.96 3.87
C LEU A 12 -1.03 8.18 3.66
N ARG A 13 -1.44 9.33 3.09
CA ARG A 13 -2.84 9.59 2.75
C ARG A 13 -3.38 8.61 1.70
N LEU A 14 -2.56 8.23 0.72
CA LEU A 14 -2.95 7.24 -0.30
C LEU A 14 -3.12 5.85 0.31
N LEU A 15 -2.20 5.42 1.18
CA LEU A 15 -2.34 4.15 1.90
C LEU A 15 -3.60 4.11 2.76
N GLY A 16 -3.90 5.19 3.50
CA GLY A 16 -5.12 5.28 4.30
C GLY A 16 -6.40 5.16 3.46
N ARG A 17 -6.39 5.72 2.25
CA ARG A 17 -7.51 5.63 1.30
C ARG A 17 -7.67 4.26 0.64
N ALA A 18 -6.62 3.43 0.65
CA ALA A 18 -6.66 2.09 0.08
C ALA A 18 -7.27 1.06 1.03
N ARG A 19 -7.35 1.36 2.34
CA ARG A 19 -7.96 0.48 3.35
C ARG A 19 -9.39 0.09 3.00
N GLY A 20 -9.67 -1.22 3.04
CA GLY A 20 -10.99 -1.78 2.75
C GLY A 20 -11.36 -1.74 1.27
N ARG A 21 -10.38 -1.62 0.36
CA ARG A 21 -10.62 -1.59 -1.09
C ARG A 21 -9.93 -2.76 -1.77
N PRO A 22 -10.53 -3.34 -2.82
CA PRO A 22 -9.86 -4.32 -3.65
C PRO A 22 -8.69 -3.66 -4.38
N VAL A 23 -7.52 -4.28 -4.26
CA VAL A 23 -6.27 -3.83 -4.87
C VAL A 23 -5.61 -5.02 -5.56
N ARG A 24 -5.02 -4.76 -6.72
CA ARG A 24 -4.20 -5.74 -7.45
C ARG A 24 -2.74 -5.59 -7.07
N PHE A 25 -2.16 -6.68 -6.57
CA PHE A 25 -0.73 -6.79 -6.27
C PHE A 25 -0.04 -7.59 -7.38
N CYS A 26 1.12 -7.10 -7.81
CA CYS A 26 1.98 -7.78 -8.78
C CYS A 26 3.23 -8.27 -8.06
N LEU A 27 3.43 -9.59 -8.01
CA LEU A 27 4.56 -10.24 -7.38
C LEU A 27 5.67 -10.52 -8.41
N TRP A 28 6.88 -10.78 -7.92
CA TRP A 28 8.10 -10.93 -8.73
C TRP A 28 8.00 -11.98 -9.84
N SER A 29 7.26 -13.07 -9.61
CA SER A 29 7.04 -14.14 -10.59
C SER A 29 6.00 -13.80 -11.67
N GLY A 30 5.50 -12.56 -11.72
CA GLY A 30 4.39 -12.16 -12.59
C GLY A 30 3.01 -12.58 -12.05
N ILE A 31 2.97 -13.20 -10.87
CA ILE A 31 1.72 -13.55 -10.18
C ILE A 31 0.96 -12.26 -9.85
N ARG A 32 -0.33 -12.24 -10.19
CA ARG A 32 -1.26 -11.16 -9.86
C ARG A 32 -2.22 -11.66 -8.80
N VAL A 33 -2.34 -10.90 -7.72
CA VAL A 33 -3.26 -11.20 -6.61
C VAL A 33 -4.24 -10.04 -6.50
N ASP A 34 -5.52 -10.32 -6.65
CA ASP A 34 -6.59 -9.38 -6.33
C ASP A 34 -7.04 -9.67 -4.89
N ALA A 35 -6.86 -8.71 -3.98
CA ALA A 35 -7.18 -8.86 -2.56
C ALA A 35 -7.62 -7.52 -1.96
N GLU A 36 -8.38 -7.55 -0.87
CA GLU A 36 -8.70 -6.34 -0.13
C GLU A 36 -7.48 -5.86 0.66
N PHE A 37 -7.12 -4.59 0.50
CA PHE A 37 -6.03 -3.98 1.25
C PHE A 37 -6.48 -3.67 2.69
N GLY A 38 -5.81 -4.25 3.69
CA GLY A 38 -6.13 -4.04 5.11
C GLY A 38 -5.22 -3.02 5.80
N ALA A 39 -3.92 -3.27 5.82
CA ALA A 39 -2.94 -2.42 6.50
C ALA A 39 -1.57 -2.47 5.80
N ALA A 40 -0.74 -1.45 6.05
CA ALA A 40 0.65 -1.40 5.59
C ALA A 40 1.58 -1.10 6.76
N ASP A 41 2.68 -1.84 6.83
CA ASP A 41 3.83 -1.47 7.65
C ASP A 41 4.70 -0.48 6.88
N VAL A 42 4.78 0.76 7.36
CA VAL A 42 5.37 1.88 6.62
C VAL A 42 6.89 1.98 6.74
N GLU A 43 7.51 1.09 7.51
CA GLU A 43 8.97 0.98 7.71
C GLU A 43 9.55 -0.16 6.86
N SER A 44 8.91 -1.33 6.87
CA SER A 44 9.32 -2.52 6.12
C SER A 44 8.71 -2.62 4.72
N GLY A 45 7.57 -1.96 4.47
CA GLY A 45 6.84 -2.05 3.20
C GLY A 45 5.94 -3.28 3.07
N ASN A 46 5.68 -4.00 4.16
CA ASN A 46 4.78 -5.16 4.17
C ASN A 46 3.30 -4.73 4.09
N PHE A 47 2.49 -5.51 3.36
CA PHE A 47 1.04 -5.31 3.26
C PHE A 47 0.28 -6.48 3.87
N GLN A 48 -0.68 -6.16 4.72
CA GLN A 48 -1.70 -7.10 5.17
C GLN A 48 -2.91 -7.00 4.26
N VAL A 49 -3.32 -8.14 3.72
CA VAL A 49 -4.45 -8.25 2.78
C VAL A 49 -5.45 -9.27 3.27
N GLN A 50 -6.71 -9.10 2.86
CA GLN A 50 -7.82 -10.01 3.14
C GLN A 50 -8.37 -10.57 1.82
N SER A 51 -8.88 -11.80 1.85
CA SER A 51 -9.50 -12.45 0.69
C SER A 51 -10.98 -12.12 0.58
#